data_AF-A0A0K2C551-F1
#
_entry.id   AF-A0A0K2C551-F1
#
_cell.length_a   1.000
_cell.length_b   1.000
_cell.length_c   1.000
_cell.angle_alpha   90.00
_cell.angle_beta   90.00
_cell.angle_gamma   90.00
#
_symmetry.space_group_name_H-M   'P 1'
#
loop_
_entity.id
_entity.type
_entity.pdbx_description
1 polymer ?
#
loop_
_entity_poly.entity_id
_entity_poly.type
_entity_poly.pdbx_seq_one_letter_code
_entity_poly.pdbx_strand_id
1 'polypeptide(L)' 'MGKIPAVGAQRMPVVGMGTASVAAAEERKASIVEALRAGYWHLDKA' A
#
# COMPACT_ATOMS: atom_id res chain seq x y z
N MET A 1 -5.55 6.92 -14.38
CA MET A 1 -5.36 6.65 -12.93
C MET A 1 -4.73 7.89 -12.30
N GLY A 2 -5.44 8.59 -11.41
CA GLY A 2 -5.00 9.87 -10.86
C GLY A 2 -3.82 9.75 -9.88
N LYS A 3 -3.11 10.85 -9.65
CA LYS A 3 -2.04 11.00 -8.63
C LYS A 3 -2.32 12.28 -7.84
N ILE A 4 -2.07 12.28 -6.53
CA ILE A 4 -2.20 13.48 -5.69
C ILE A 4 -0.78 13.95 -5.30
N PRO A 5 -0.49 15.26 -5.31
CA PRO A 5 0.76 15.78 -4.77
C PRO A 5 0.84 15.46 -3.27
N ALA A 6 1.87 14.74 -2.85
CA ALA A 6 2.22 14.56 -1.45
C ALA A 6 2.88 15.85 -0.90
N VAL A 7 2.94 15.96 0.43
CA VAL A 7 3.74 17.00 1.09
C VAL A 7 5.19 16.82 0.65
N GLY A 8 5.74 17.82 -0.05
CA GLY A 8 7.09 17.78 -0.62
C GLY A 8 7.18 17.18 -2.02
N ALA A 9 6.46 17.74 -3.01
CA ALA A 9 6.59 17.52 -4.46
C ALA A 9 6.56 16.07 -5.01
N GLN A 10 6.52 15.05 -4.15
CA GLN A 10 6.46 13.65 -4.54
C GLN A 10 5.01 13.29 -4.86
N ARG A 11 4.79 12.50 -5.92
CA ARG A 11 3.45 12.06 -6.29
C ARG A 11 3.08 10.80 -5.51
N MET A 12 1.93 10.80 -4.86
CA MET A 12 1.39 9.63 -4.16
C MET A 12 0.28 8.96 -5.00
N PRO A 13 0.26 7.63 -5.10
CA PRO A 13 -0.87 6.90 -5.65
C PRO A 13 -2.16 7.24 -4.90
N VAL A 14 -3.24 7.50 -5.65
CA VAL A 14 -4.57 7.82 -5.08
C VAL A 14 -5.16 6.65 -4.30
N VAL A 15 -4.79 5.42 -4.68
CA VAL A 15 -5.24 4.18 -4.04
C VAL A 15 -4.06 3.56 -3.30
N GLY A 16 -4.27 3.22 -2.03
CA GLY A 16 -3.30 2.54 -1.17
C GLY A 16 -3.89 1.31 -0.49
N MET A 17 -3.02 0.46 0.05
CA MET A 17 -3.35 -0.76 0.78
C MET A 17 -2.99 -0.59 2.26
N GLY A 18 -3.95 -0.78 3.16
CA GLY A 18 -3.69 -0.84 4.60
C GLY A 18 -3.02 -2.15 5.01
N THR A 19 -2.06 -2.08 5.93
CA THR A 19 -1.30 -3.24 6.42
C THR A 19 -1.66 -3.69 7.84
N ALA A 20 -2.55 -2.97 8.52
CA ALA A 20 -3.05 -3.34 9.84
C ALA A 20 -3.82 -4.66 9.76
N SER A 21 -3.39 -5.66 10.53
CA SER A 21 -4.01 -6.98 10.53
C SER A 21 -3.69 -7.73 11.83
N VAL A 22 -4.65 -8.53 12.31
CA VAL A 22 -4.48 -9.48 13.41
C VAL A 22 -3.90 -10.82 12.95
N ALA A 23 -3.71 -11.01 11.64
CA ALA A 23 -3.13 -12.21 11.06
C ALA A 23 -1.64 -12.38 11.41
N ALA A 24 -1.15 -13.61 11.26
CA ALA A 24 0.25 -13.94 11.43
C ALA A 24 1.15 -13.14 10.45
N ALA A 25 2.42 -12.97 10.82
CA ALA A 25 3.35 -12.18 10.03
C ALA A 25 3.50 -12.68 8.58
N GLU A 26 3.50 -14.00 8.38
CA GLU A 26 3.63 -14.60 7.04
C GLU A 26 2.40 -14.37 6.16
N GLU A 27 1.19 -14.42 6.73
CA GLU A 27 -0.04 -14.10 6.02
C GLU A 27 -0.08 -12.61 5.62
N ARG A 28 0.37 -11.73 6.52
CA ARG A 28 0.50 -10.29 6.21
C ARG A 28 1.50 -10.08 5.07
N LYS A 29 2.66 -10.75 5.09
CA LYS A 29 3.63 -10.67 3.98
C LYS A 29 3.04 -11.14 2.66
N ALA A 30 2.32 -12.27 2.66
CA ALA A 30 1.65 -12.77 1.46
C ALA A 30 0.65 -11.74 0.91
N SER A 31 -0.17 -11.12 1.77
CA SER A 31 -1.11 -10.09 1.35
C SER A 31 -0.44 -8.86 0.72
N ILE A 32 0.73 -8.45 1.24
CA ILE A 32 1.51 -7.34 0.69
C ILE A 32 2.02 -7.70 -0.71
N VAL A 33 2.54 -8.91 -0.89
CA VAL A 33 3.01 -9.39 -2.20
C VAL A 33 1.88 -9.41 -3.22
N GLU A 34 0.70 -9.89 -2.85
CA GLU A 34 -0.46 -9.89 -3.73
C GLU A 34 -0.95 -8.48 -4.06
N ALA A 35 -0.92 -7.55 -3.11
CA ALA A 35 -1.26 -6.15 -3.37
C ALA A 35 -0.30 -5.50 -4.36
N LEU A 36 1.00 -5.76 -4.26
CA LEU A 36 2.00 -5.30 -5.24
C LEU A 36 1.71 -5.89 -6.64
N ARG A 37 1.37 -7.19 -6.73
CA ARG A 37 0.98 -7.83 -8.00
C ARG A 37 -0.30 -7.23 -8.60
N ALA A 38 -1.24 -6.83 -7.75
CA ALA A 38 -2.48 -6.16 -8.14
C ALA A 38 -2.28 -4.68 -8.51
N GLY A 39 -1.06 -4.14 -8.39
CA GLY A 39 -0.72 -2.78 -8.80
C GLY A 39 -0.89 -1.71 -7.71
N TYR A 40 -1.02 -2.10 -6.45
CA TYR A 40 -0.95 -1.15 -5.33
C TYR A 40 0.51 -0.72 -5.13
N TRP A 41 0.75 0.59 -5.14
CA TRP A 41 2.08 1.18 -4.96
C TRP A 41 2.18 2.12 -3.76
N HIS A 42 1.12 2.19 -2.96
CA HIS A 42 1.07 2.92 -1.71
C HIS A 42 0.65 1.92 -0.62
N LEU A 43 1.52 1.68 0.35
CA LEU A 43 1.27 0.81 1.49
C LEU A 43 1.17 1.67 2.75
N ASP A 44 0.03 1.58 3.43
CA ASP A 44 -0.25 2.32 4.65
C ASP A 44 -0.02 1.45 5.89
N LYS A 45 0.75 1.98 6.84
CA LYS A 45 1.18 1.28 8.06
C LYS A 45 1.25 2.28 9.22
N ALA A 46 0.85 1.83 10.41
CA ALA A 46 1.07 2.56 11.66
C ALA A 46 2.53 2.51 12.15
#